data_AF-A0A8H3C6J4-F1
#
_entry.id   AF-A0A8H3C6J4-F1
#
_cell.length_a   1.000
_cell.length_b   1.000
_cell.length_c   1.000
_cell.angle_alpha   90.00
_cell.angle_beta   90.00
_cell.angle_gamma   90.00
#
_symmetry.space_group_name_H-M   'P 1'
#
loop_
_entity.id
_entity.type
_entity.pdbx_description
1 polymer ?
#
loop_
_entity_poly.entity_id
_entity_poly.type
_entity_poly.pdbx_seq_one_letter_code
_entity_poly.pdbx_strand_id
1 'polypeptide(L)'
;MFSKSLVSFALVAALASSVDARTRIIERDGRALVGRRFGQEQNPAIAELSSACNGATCGVLAGKAVGTLLAASPECAQQDLADDIIDAAREQDATTQAKMIDIAKRFRQAEKNTPPDFTTNPPTNRNSVFCQTPPRNAELVGLNQAQDPANNPDDFFDPACKCTVKKGSQANTSPLTGNATSGGKTESNKGGDNGGGNNSTSVVETDTATETGATTGTATAITTTAASETATTTTTGAAEVTTTSANNDPTNTCPAVPTVTVTVDPSAPTATATGVVTNTASASADSSATSAAAAPPAATAAPANGNINLGSCSDPTIKFGAGIEGRTETSFIPNNLKEFNHGSAQNSAIITQFICDTFVNSCKANQAAIDACKQAKDAAAAAGAKKGAAADAFNAIFGVKTDFAAIQALDDQGRPVA
;
A
#
# COMPACT_ATOMS: atom_id res chain seq x y z
N MET A 1 -8.79 7.48 75.06
CA MET A 1 -8.31 8.86 74.83
C MET A 1 -7.24 8.80 73.75
N PHE A 2 -7.61 9.04 72.49
CA PHE A 2 -6.64 9.09 71.40
C PHE A 2 -5.86 10.39 71.50
N SER A 3 -4.53 10.29 71.61
CA SER A 3 -3.63 11.43 71.72
C SER A 3 -3.81 12.38 70.54
N LYS A 4 -3.87 13.69 70.78
CA LYS A 4 -4.01 14.73 69.74
C LYS A 4 -2.93 14.65 68.64
N SER A 5 -1.81 13.96 68.91
CA SER A 5 -0.74 13.71 67.94
C SER A 5 -1.12 12.68 66.85
N LEU A 6 -2.02 11.74 67.15
CA LEU A 6 -2.45 10.69 66.21
C LEU A 6 -3.40 11.21 65.12
N VAL A 7 -4.15 12.28 65.40
CA VAL A 7 -5.08 12.89 64.43
C VAL A 7 -4.31 13.59 63.30
N SER A 8 -3.22 14.28 63.63
CA SER A 8 -2.35 14.91 62.62
C SER A 8 -1.64 13.89 61.73
N PHE A 9 -1.25 12.74 62.29
CA PHE A 9 -0.63 11.66 61.52
C PHE A 9 -1.63 10.95 60.60
N ALA A 10 -2.87 10.75 61.05
CA ALA A 10 -3.93 10.18 60.22
C ALA A 10 -4.34 11.10 59.06
N LEU A 11 -4.33 12.42 59.26
CA LEU A 11 -4.69 13.39 58.24
C LEU A 11 -3.59 13.59 57.18
N VAL A 12 -2.32 13.51 57.57
CA VAL A 12 -1.18 13.48 56.63
C VAL A 12 -1.15 12.16 55.83
N ALA A 13 -1.50 11.02 56.46
CA ALA A 13 -1.60 9.74 55.77
C ALA A 13 -2.76 9.68 54.75
N ALA A 14 -3.89 10.35 55.04
CA ALA A 14 -5.02 10.45 54.11
C ALA A 14 -4.76 11.41 52.92
N LEU A 15 -3.92 12.42 53.10
CA LEU A 15 -3.49 13.30 52.00
C LEU A 15 -2.43 12.63 51.12
N ALA A 16 -1.55 11.82 51.69
CA ALA A 16 -0.55 11.05 50.93
C ALA A 16 -1.17 9.94 50.07
N SER A 17 -2.26 9.31 50.51
CA SER A 17 -2.95 8.25 49.73
C SER A 17 -3.78 8.77 48.55
N SER A 18 -4.04 10.08 48.48
CA SER A 18 -4.70 10.69 47.31
C SER A 18 -3.76 10.93 46.12
N VAL A 19 -2.44 10.82 46.35
CA VAL A 19 -1.42 11.03 45.31
C VAL A 19 -1.16 9.75 44.51
N ASP A 20 -1.34 8.57 45.13
CA ASP A 20 -1.04 7.27 44.49
C ASP A 20 -2.17 6.69 43.62
N ALA A 21 -3.37 7.27 43.64
CA ALA A 21 -4.45 6.92 42.69
C ALA A 21 -4.26 7.55 41.30
N ARG A 22 -3.22 8.38 41.10
CA ARG A 22 -2.80 8.85 39.76
C ARG A 22 -1.77 7.91 39.12
N THR A 23 -1.86 6.60 39.37
CA THR A 23 -1.07 5.66 38.60
C THR A 23 -1.62 5.57 37.17
N ARG A 24 -0.84 6.17 36.25
CA ARG A 24 -0.69 5.83 34.82
C ARG A 24 -1.64 6.40 33.77
N ILE A 25 -2.24 7.57 34.00
CA ILE A 25 -2.67 8.38 32.86
C ILE A 25 -1.53 9.35 32.58
N ILE A 26 -0.76 9.09 31.52
CA ILE A 26 0.22 10.07 31.04
C ILE A 26 -0.61 11.30 30.66
N GLU A 27 -0.30 12.48 31.18
CA GLU A 27 -1.03 13.71 30.86
C GLU A 27 -0.14 14.64 30.02
N ARG A 28 -0.69 15.30 29.02
CA ARG A 28 -0.04 16.40 28.30
C ARG A 28 -0.98 17.60 28.31
N ASP A 29 -0.50 18.75 28.77
CA ASP A 29 -1.27 20.00 28.87
C ASP A 29 -2.56 19.86 29.71
N GLY A 30 -2.50 19.14 30.83
CA GLY A 30 -3.64 18.93 31.73
C GLY A 30 -4.74 18.01 31.16
N ARG A 31 -4.44 17.28 30.08
CA ARG A 31 -5.35 16.32 29.46
C ARG A 31 -4.78 14.91 29.54
N ALA A 32 -5.62 13.97 29.93
CA ALA A 32 -5.34 12.54 29.88
C ALA A 32 -4.93 12.11 28.47
N LEU A 33 -3.74 11.53 28.31
CA LEU A 33 -3.36 10.81 27.11
C LEU A 33 -4.10 9.48 27.14
N VAL A 34 -5.16 9.41 26.34
CA VAL A 34 -5.88 8.16 26.07
C VAL A 34 -5.12 7.42 24.98
N GLY A 35 -4.62 6.22 25.29
CA GLY A 35 -4.02 5.33 24.30
C GLY A 35 -5.00 5.02 23.19
N ARG A 36 -4.55 5.07 21.92
CA ARG A 36 -5.37 4.64 20.79
C ARG A 36 -5.66 3.14 20.94
N ARG A 37 -6.92 2.72 20.77
CA ARG A 37 -7.33 1.31 20.90
C ARG A 37 -6.99 0.46 19.68
N PHE A 38 -5.80 0.68 19.09
CA PHE A 38 -5.24 -0.21 18.08
C PHE A 38 -4.85 -1.53 18.77
N GLY A 39 -5.79 -2.48 18.86
CA GLY A 39 -5.49 -3.78 19.48
C GLY A 39 -6.65 -4.60 20.05
N GLN A 40 -7.91 -4.16 19.94
CA GLN A 40 -9.04 -5.07 20.21
C GLN A 40 -9.28 -6.02 19.02
N GLU A 41 -9.05 -5.55 17.78
CA GLU A 41 -9.13 -6.38 16.56
C GLU A 41 -7.95 -6.09 15.62
N GLN A 42 -6.78 -6.69 15.87
CA GLN A 42 -5.76 -6.74 14.80
C GLN A 42 -6.29 -7.62 13.69
N ASN A 43 -6.86 -7.01 12.64
CA ASN A 43 -7.23 -7.73 11.44
C ASN A 43 -5.94 -8.29 10.80
N PRO A 44 -5.73 -9.62 10.79
CA PRO A 44 -4.50 -10.21 10.26
C PRO A 44 -4.37 -10.02 8.75
N ALA A 45 -5.43 -9.56 8.07
CA ALA A 45 -5.46 -9.32 6.62
C ALA A 45 -4.25 -8.52 6.11
N ILE A 46 -3.75 -7.52 6.86
CA ILE A 46 -2.59 -6.72 6.43
C ILE A 46 -1.31 -7.57 6.41
N ALA A 47 -1.08 -8.36 7.47
CA ALA A 47 0.09 -9.22 7.56
C ALA A 47 0.00 -10.35 6.52
N GLU A 48 -1.17 -10.97 6.39
CA GLU A 48 -1.43 -12.02 5.41
C GLU A 48 -1.25 -11.53 3.97
N LEU A 49 -1.71 -10.31 3.66
CA LEU A 49 -1.55 -9.71 2.33
C LEU A 49 -0.10 -9.68 1.88
N SER A 50 0.81 -9.26 2.77
CA SER A 50 2.24 -9.15 2.44
C SER A 50 2.86 -10.47 1.97
N SER A 51 2.33 -11.60 2.44
CA SER A 51 2.77 -12.96 2.11
C SER A 51 1.91 -13.66 1.06
N ALA A 52 0.82 -13.02 0.60
CA ALA A 52 -0.19 -13.67 -0.22
C ALA A 52 0.25 -13.89 -1.67
N CYS A 53 1.07 -13.00 -2.23
CA CYS A 53 1.50 -13.03 -3.62
C CYS A 53 2.97 -12.59 -3.79
N ASN A 54 3.47 -12.60 -5.03
CA ASN A 54 4.85 -12.26 -5.34
C ASN A 54 5.27 -10.92 -4.71
N GLY A 55 6.41 -10.92 -4.02
CA GLY A 55 6.66 -10.06 -2.85
C GLY A 55 6.67 -8.54 -3.09
N ALA A 56 6.88 -8.08 -4.33
CA ALA A 56 6.87 -6.65 -4.63
C ALA A 56 5.45 -6.05 -4.61
N THR A 57 4.48 -6.67 -5.29
CA THR A 57 3.12 -6.14 -5.39
C THR A 57 2.38 -6.24 -4.06
N CYS A 58 2.39 -7.42 -3.45
CA CYS A 58 1.75 -7.64 -2.16
C CYS A 58 2.41 -6.84 -1.02
N GLY A 59 3.73 -6.69 -1.05
CA GLY A 59 4.45 -5.84 -0.10
C GLY A 59 4.05 -4.37 -0.19
N VAL A 60 3.89 -3.84 -1.41
CA VAL A 60 3.46 -2.45 -1.63
C VAL A 60 2.00 -2.25 -1.19
N LEU A 61 1.09 -3.15 -1.54
CA LEU A 61 -0.32 -3.07 -1.13
C LEU A 61 -0.46 -3.17 0.39
N ALA A 62 0.25 -4.10 1.03
CA ALA A 62 0.29 -4.22 2.49
C ALA A 62 0.86 -2.97 3.16
N GLY A 63 1.91 -2.35 2.58
CA GLY A 63 2.48 -1.10 3.07
C GLY A 63 1.51 0.08 3.02
N LYS A 64 0.61 0.12 2.02
CA LYS A 64 -0.44 1.15 1.91
C LYS A 64 -1.58 0.95 2.91
N ALA A 65 -1.89 -0.30 3.26
CA ALA A 65 -3.06 -0.67 4.07
C ALA A 65 -3.18 0.12 5.37
N VAL A 66 -2.09 0.21 6.13
CA VAL A 66 -2.08 0.92 7.42
C VAL A 66 -2.52 2.37 7.27
N GLY A 67 -2.01 3.06 6.24
CA GLY A 67 -2.34 4.48 6.00
C GLY A 67 -3.83 4.71 5.76
N THR A 68 -4.49 3.77 5.09
CA THR A 68 -5.93 3.90 4.77
C THR A 68 -6.85 3.68 5.97
N LEU A 69 -6.37 3.01 7.02
CA LEU A 69 -7.09 2.76 8.28
C LEU A 69 -6.90 3.87 9.32
N LEU A 70 -6.07 4.87 9.04
CA LEU A 70 -5.84 5.99 9.95
C LEU A 70 -7.00 6.99 9.89
N ALA A 71 -7.20 7.71 11.00
CA ALA A 71 -8.25 8.72 11.15
C ALA A 71 -8.29 9.77 10.03
N ALA A 72 -7.13 10.25 9.60
CA ALA A 72 -7.04 11.30 8.58
C ALA A 72 -7.16 10.77 7.13
N SER A 73 -7.28 9.45 6.97
CA SER A 73 -7.48 8.83 5.66
C SER A 73 -8.79 9.30 5.04
N PRO A 74 -8.83 9.56 3.71
CA PRO A 74 -10.07 9.86 3.00
C PRO A 74 -11.19 8.86 3.29
N GLU A 75 -12.43 9.30 3.10
CA GLU A 75 -13.64 8.51 3.38
C GLU A 75 -13.57 7.10 2.75
N CYS A 76 -13.29 7.04 1.45
CA CYS A 76 -13.29 5.80 0.66
C CYS A 76 -11.94 5.09 0.53
N ALA A 77 -10.85 5.65 1.06
CA ALA A 77 -9.49 5.14 0.79
C ALA A 77 -9.28 3.66 1.17
N GLN A 78 -9.97 3.15 2.20
CA GLN A 78 -9.93 1.74 2.57
C GLN A 78 -10.62 0.85 1.52
N GLN A 79 -11.75 1.31 0.97
CA GLN A 79 -12.44 0.62 -0.11
C GLN A 79 -11.63 0.63 -1.39
N ASP A 80 -11.08 1.78 -1.74
CA ASP A 80 -10.28 1.94 -2.96
C ASP A 80 -9.06 1.01 -2.94
N LEU A 81 -8.42 0.86 -1.77
CA LEU A 81 -7.32 -0.09 -1.63
C LEU A 81 -7.80 -1.56 -1.63
N ALA A 82 -8.97 -1.87 -1.07
CA ALA A 82 -9.55 -3.20 -1.18
C ALA A 82 -9.85 -3.56 -2.66
N ASP A 83 -10.33 -2.59 -3.43
CA ASP A 83 -10.50 -2.72 -4.88
C ASP A 83 -9.15 -2.94 -5.59
N ASP A 84 -8.12 -2.17 -5.26
CA ASP A 84 -6.77 -2.36 -5.81
C ASP A 84 -6.20 -3.76 -5.48
N ILE A 85 -6.49 -4.31 -4.30
CA ILE A 85 -6.09 -5.68 -3.94
C ILE A 85 -6.79 -6.71 -4.83
N ILE A 86 -8.08 -6.54 -5.12
CA ILE A 86 -8.83 -7.45 -5.99
C ILE A 86 -8.35 -7.33 -7.44
N ASP A 87 -8.06 -6.12 -7.91
CA ASP A 87 -7.52 -5.90 -9.25
C ASP A 87 -6.16 -6.59 -9.39
N ALA A 88 -5.27 -6.44 -8.41
CA ALA A 88 -4.00 -7.15 -8.38
C ALA A 88 -4.15 -8.67 -8.25
N ALA A 89 -5.19 -9.15 -7.55
CA ALA A 89 -5.49 -10.57 -7.41
C ALA A 89 -5.79 -11.22 -8.77
N ARG A 90 -6.43 -10.48 -9.70
CA ARG A 90 -6.79 -10.97 -11.04
C ARG A 90 -5.59 -11.27 -11.93
N GLU A 91 -4.42 -10.75 -11.58
CA GLU A 91 -3.15 -10.99 -12.28
C GLU A 91 -2.39 -12.21 -11.74
N GLN A 92 -2.88 -12.84 -10.66
CA GLN A 92 -2.24 -13.98 -10.01
C GLN A 92 -2.83 -15.32 -10.47
N ASP A 93 -2.19 -16.42 -10.07
CA ASP A 93 -2.77 -17.76 -10.25
C ASP A 93 -4.08 -17.89 -9.44
N ALA A 94 -4.95 -18.83 -9.85
CA ALA A 94 -6.29 -18.98 -9.26
C ALA A 94 -6.29 -19.17 -7.74
N THR A 95 -5.26 -19.83 -7.17
CA THR A 95 -5.17 -20.06 -5.72
C THR A 95 -4.83 -18.77 -4.99
N THR A 96 -3.85 -18.03 -5.51
CA THR A 96 -3.44 -16.74 -4.96
C THR A 96 -4.53 -15.69 -5.13
N GLN A 97 -5.19 -15.65 -6.28
CA GLN A 97 -6.31 -14.76 -6.55
C GLN A 97 -7.41 -14.93 -5.49
N ALA A 98 -7.84 -16.17 -5.23
CA ALA A 98 -8.86 -16.45 -4.25
C ALA A 98 -8.48 -15.98 -2.83
N LYS A 99 -7.21 -16.19 -2.43
CA LYS A 99 -6.69 -15.72 -1.14
C LYS A 99 -6.69 -14.19 -1.04
N MET A 100 -6.22 -13.50 -2.08
CA MET A 100 -6.18 -12.04 -2.08
C MET A 100 -7.58 -11.41 -2.06
N ILE A 101 -8.55 -11.99 -2.77
CA ILE A 101 -9.95 -11.53 -2.73
C ILE A 101 -10.53 -11.69 -1.31
N ASP A 102 -10.26 -12.81 -0.65
CA ASP A 102 -10.69 -13.03 0.73
C ASP A 102 -10.05 -12.03 1.71
N ILE A 103 -8.75 -11.78 1.55
CA ILE A 103 -8.02 -10.74 2.30
C ILE A 103 -8.63 -9.35 2.06
N ALA A 104 -8.95 -9.00 0.82
CA ALA A 104 -9.55 -7.71 0.47
C ALA A 104 -10.91 -7.51 1.14
N LYS A 105 -11.76 -8.56 1.19
CA LYS A 105 -13.06 -8.51 1.88
C LYS A 105 -12.88 -8.29 3.38
N ARG A 106 -12.01 -9.07 4.03
CA ARG A 106 -11.69 -8.91 5.45
C ARG A 106 -11.13 -7.53 5.73
N PHE A 107 -10.23 -7.05 4.88
CA PHE A 107 -9.65 -5.72 4.98
C PHE A 107 -10.69 -4.61 4.84
N ARG A 108 -11.64 -4.73 3.90
CA ARG A 108 -12.74 -3.77 3.72
C ARG A 108 -13.61 -3.63 4.97
N GLN A 109 -13.75 -4.72 5.72
CA GLN A 109 -14.52 -4.80 6.95
C GLN A 109 -13.71 -4.44 8.20
N ALA A 110 -12.39 -4.20 8.09
CA ALA A 110 -11.58 -3.78 9.22
C ALA A 110 -12.06 -2.44 9.79
N GLU A 111 -11.95 -2.27 11.11
CA GLU A 111 -12.23 -0.99 11.76
C GLU A 111 -11.23 0.09 11.33
N LYS A 112 -11.73 1.31 11.13
CA LYS A 112 -10.88 2.51 10.97
C LYS A 112 -10.66 3.17 12.33
N ASN A 113 -9.42 3.57 12.58
CA ASN A 113 -9.08 4.35 13.75
C ASN A 113 -9.69 5.75 13.64
N THR A 114 -10.37 6.20 14.67
CA THR A 114 -10.94 7.54 14.80
C THR A 114 -10.41 8.21 16.06
N PRO A 115 -10.22 9.54 16.07
CA PRO A 115 -9.87 10.23 17.29
C PRO A 115 -11.12 10.35 18.18
N PRO A 116 -11.01 10.21 19.51
CA PRO A 116 -12.06 10.67 20.40
C PRO A 116 -12.34 12.16 20.19
N ASP A 117 -13.56 12.59 20.50
CA ASP A 117 -13.89 13.98 20.65
C ASP A 117 -13.33 14.49 21.99
N PHE A 118 -12.31 15.33 21.93
CA PHE A 118 -11.68 15.92 23.12
C PHE A 118 -12.33 17.23 23.58
N THR A 119 -13.43 17.64 22.94
CA THR A 119 -14.24 18.78 23.40
C THR A 119 -15.20 18.38 24.53
N THR A 120 -15.47 17.08 24.68
CA THR A 120 -16.26 16.51 25.77
C THR A 120 -15.36 15.96 26.90
N ASN A 121 -15.90 15.89 28.11
CA ASN A 121 -15.23 15.31 29.27
C ASN A 121 -16.20 14.38 30.04
N PRO A 122 -15.97 13.06 30.05
CA PRO A 122 -14.85 12.34 29.41
C PRO A 122 -14.91 12.44 27.87
N PRO A 123 -13.76 12.31 27.17
CA PRO A 123 -13.73 12.31 25.71
C PRO A 123 -14.67 11.26 25.12
N THR A 124 -15.41 11.63 24.07
CA THR A 124 -16.41 10.75 23.45
C THR A 124 -15.79 9.98 22.28
N ASN A 125 -15.85 8.66 22.31
CA ASN A 125 -15.39 7.82 21.20
C ASN A 125 -16.37 7.90 20.02
N ARG A 126 -15.86 7.91 18.79
CA ARG A 126 -16.62 8.20 17.57
C ARG A 126 -16.42 7.13 16.51
N ASN A 127 -17.47 6.84 15.75
CA ASN A 127 -17.43 5.99 14.57
C ASN A 127 -16.71 6.66 13.39
N SER A 128 -16.27 5.86 12.43
CA SER A 128 -15.77 6.36 11.14
C SER A 128 -16.92 6.56 10.17
N VAL A 129 -16.90 7.63 9.38
CA VAL A 129 -17.86 7.80 8.28
C VAL A 129 -17.71 6.71 7.21
N PHE A 130 -18.82 6.24 6.65
CA PHE A 130 -18.92 5.20 5.62
C PHE A 130 -18.66 5.74 4.22
N CYS A 131 -17.88 5.01 3.42
CA CYS A 131 -17.73 5.32 2.00
C CYS A 131 -19.08 5.28 1.28
N GLN A 132 -19.43 6.39 0.64
CA GLN A 132 -20.67 6.51 -0.16
C GLN A 132 -20.47 6.24 -1.65
N THR A 133 -19.24 5.93 -2.08
CA THR A 133 -18.95 5.56 -3.46
C THR A 133 -19.13 4.05 -3.63
N PRO A 134 -19.83 3.58 -4.67
CA PRO A 134 -19.89 2.15 -5.00
C PRO A 134 -18.50 1.55 -5.25
N PRO A 135 -18.21 0.31 -4.80
CA PRO A 135 -16.93 -0.33 -5.11
C PRO A 135 -16.82 -0.61 -6.61
N ARG A 136 -15.57 -0.66 -7.10
CA ARG A 136 -15.29 -1.07 -8.50
C ARG A 136 -15.51 -2.56 -8.68
N ASN A 137 -15.12 -3.36 -7.69
CA ASN A 137 -15.21 -4.81 -7.71
C ASN A 137 -16.48 -5.30 -7.02
N ALA A 138 -17.21 -6.18 -7.70
CA ALA A 138 -18.48 -6.73 -7.21
C ALA A 138 -18.32 -7.51 -5.89
N GLU A 139 -17.13 -8.05 -5.65
CA GLU A 139 -16.77 -8.80 -4.45
C GLU A 139 -16.84 -7.96 -3.16
N LEU A 140 -16.83 -6.62 -3.27
CA LEU A 140 -16.95 -5.70 -2.13
C LEU A 140 -18.36 -5.11 -1.96
N VAL A 141 -19.30 -5.41 -2.86
CA VAL A 141 -20.66 -4.85 -2.79
C VAL A 141 -21.32 -5.28 -1.48
N GLY A 142 -21.90 -4.31 -0.78
CA GLY A 142 -22.55 -4.52 0.52
C GLY A 142 -21.57 -4.61 1.71
N LEU A 143 -20.26 -4.63 1.47
CA LEU A 143 -19.28 -4.60 2.54
C LEU A 143 -18.99 -3.15 2.96
N ASN A 144 -19.13 -2.90 4.25
CA ASN A 144 -18.82 -1.62 4.89
C ASN A 144 -17.77 -1.87 5.97
N GLN A 145 -17.00 -0.84 6.31
CA GLN A 145 -16.04 -0.96 7.40
C GLN A 145 -16.76 -1.14 8.74
N ALA A 146 -16.18 -1.97 9.60
CA ALA A 146 -16.68 -2.13 10.96
C ALA A 146 -16.51 -0.86 11.79
N GLN A 147 -17.31 -0.76 12.84
CA GLN A 147 -17.30 0.32 13.83
C GLN A 147 -17.01 -0.29 15.19
N ASP A 148 -16.12 0.34 15.98
CA ASP A 148 -15.81 -0.12 17.34
C ASP A 148 -17.11 -0.12 18.18
N PRO A 149 -17.55 -1.28 18.72
CA PRO A 149 -18.76 -1.37 19.53
C PRO A 149 -18.75 -0.49 20.79
N ALA A 150 -17.57 -0.06 21.25
CA ALA A 150 -17.41 0.84 22.38
C ALA A 150 -17.50 2.33 22.00
N ASN A 151 -17.70 2.67 20.72
CA ASN A 151 -17.99 4.03 20.29
C ASN A 151 -19.43 4.44 20.62
N ASN A 152 -19.66 5.75 20.71
CA ASN A 152 -21.03 6.25 20.72
C ASN A 152 -21.67 5.97 19.34
N PRO A 153 -22.80 5.24 19.26
CA PRO A 153 -23.44 4.88 17.99
C PRO A 153 -23.91 6.08 17.17
N ASP A 154 -24.10 7.24 17.79
CA ASP A 154 -24.62 8.44 17.13
C ASP A 154 -23.54 9.44 16.70
N ASP A 155 -22.28 9.24 17.11
CA ASP A 155 -21.18 10.17 16.83
C ASP A 155 -20.21 9.60 15.81
N PHE A 156 -19.97 10.35 14.74
CA PHE A 156 -19.05 9.98 13.68
C PHE A 156 -17.94 11.03 13.54
N PHE A 157 -16.73 10.61 13.25
CA PHE A 157 -15.63 11.47 12.86
C PHE A 157 -15.58 11.59 11.34
N ASP A 158 -15.73 12.82 10.85
CA ASP A 158 -15.58 13.13 9.43
C ASP A 158 -14.16 13.72 9.17
N PRO A 159 -13.32 13.05 8.36
CA PRO A 159 -11.96 13.49 8.07
C PRO A 159 -11.90 14.79 7.23
N ALA A 160 -12.95 15.12 6.48
CA ALA A 160 -12.99 16.32 5.64
C ALA A 160 -13.08 17.60 6.48
N CYS A 161 -14.01 17.63 7.45
CA CYS A 161 -14.14 18.75 8.40
C CYS A 161 -13.26 18.59 9.65
N LYS A 162 -12.74 17.38 9.91
CA LYS A 162 -12.05 17.01 11.16
C LYS A 162 -12.91 17.23 12.41
N CYS A 163 -14.21 16.99 12.27
CA CYS A 163 -15.23 17.32 13.25
C CYS A 163 -16.12 16.12 13.59
N THR A 164 -16.91 16.24 14.65
CA THR A 164 -17.95 15.26 14.99
C THR A 164 -19.21 15.57 14.21
N VAL A 165 -19.77 14.58 13.52
CA VAL A 165 -21.05 14.64 12.83
C VAL A 165 -22.01 13.61 13.43
N LYS A 166 -23.30 13.93 13.47
CA LYS A 166 -24.32 13.08 14.09
C LYS A 166 -24.89 12.09 13.08
N LYS A 167 -25.27 10.90 13.55
CA LYS A 167 -26.00 9.94 12.73
C LYS A 167 -27.22 10.58 12.06
N GLY A 168 -27.35 10.36 10.75
CA GLY A 168 -28.42 10.91 9.92
C GLY A 168 -28.22 12.37 9.47
N SER A 169 -27.19 13.08 9.96
CA SER A 169 -26.91 14.46 9.52
C SER A 169 -26.37 14.56 8.10
N GLN A 170 -25.73 13.49 7.62
CA GLN A 170 -25.18 13.38 6.27
C GLN A 170 -25.13 11.91 5.83
N ALA A 171 -25.07 11.66 4.52
CA ALA A 171 -25.19 10.32 3.94
C ALA A 171 -24.13 9.34 4.48
N ASN A 172 -22.88 9.78 4.61
CA ASN A 172 -21.75 8.97 5.09
C ASN A 172 -21.81 8.62 6.59
N THR A 173 -22.90 8.94 7.29
CA THR A 173 -23.18 8.43 8.66
C THR A 173 -24.06 7.18 8.65
N SER A 174 -24.33 6.63 7.47
CA SER A 174 -25.02 5.35 7.30
C SER A 174 -24.27 4.47 6.29
N PRO A 175 -24.25 3.13 6.47
CA PRO A 175 -23.64 2.22 5.52
C PRO A 175 -24.22 2.40 4.11
N LEU A 176 -23.39 2.22 3.09
CA LEU A 176 -23.89 2.18 1.72
C LEU A 176 -24.71 0.89 1.55
N THR A 177 -26.02 1.03 1.34
CA THR A 177 -26.93 -0.09 1.11
C THR A 177 -26.82 -0.58 -0.34
N GLY A 178 -26.70 -1.90 -0.51
CA GLY A 178 -26.18 -2.51 -1.74
C GLY A 178 -27.14 -2.51 -2.93
N ASN A 179 -26.60 -2.11 -4.10
CA ASN A 179 -26.77 -2.73 -5.43
C ASN A 179 -25.98 -1.99 -6.53
N ALA A 180 -25.31 -0.89 -6.21
CA ALA A 180 -24.47 -0.19 -7.17
C ALA A 180 -23.08 -0.85 -7.26
N THR A 181 -22.72 -1.30 -8.46
CA THR A 181 -21.33 -1.51 -8.89
C THR A 181 -20.98 -0.32 -9.78
N SER A 182 -19.77 0.23 -9.67
CA SER A 182 -19.30 1.21 -10.64
C SER A 182 -19.09 0.49 -11.98
N GLY A 183 -20.14 0.47 -12.82
CA GLY A 183 -20.08 -0.06 -14.17
C GLY A 183 -18.98 0.68 -14.95
N GLY A 184 -18.16 -0.09 -15.67
CA GLY A 184 -16.93 0.34 -16.31
C GLY A 184 -16.99 1.68 -17.05
N LYS A 185 -15.85 2.37 -17.01
CA LYS A 185 -15.51 3.60 -17.71
C LYS A 185 -16.23 3.75 -19.06
N THR A 186 -17.19 4.67 -19.14
CA THR A 186 -17.48 5.39 -20.38
C THR A 186 -17.58 6.87 -20.05
N GLU A 187 -16.61 7.62 -20.56
CA GLU A 187 -16.68 9.07 -20.68
C GLU A 187 -17.87 9.43 -21.58
N SER A 188 -18.75 10.31 -21.10
CA SER A 188 -19.47 11.26 -21.94
C SER A 188 -19.97 12.42 -21.09
N ASN A 189 -19.39 13.57 -21.39
CA ASN A 189 -19.73 14.91 -20.94
C ASN A 189 -21.13 15.33 -21.46
N LYS A 190 -22.06 15.75 -20.59
CA LYS A 190 -22.96 16.90 -20.81
C LYS A 190 -23.76 17.25 -19.54
N GLY A 191 -23.72 18.52 -19.16
CA GLY A 191 -24.41 19.06 -17.98
C GLY A 191 -25.92 19.29 -18.15
N GLY A 192 -26.53 19.70 -17.03
CA GLY A 192 -27.89 20.26 -16.97
C GLY A 192 -28.45 20.28 -15.54
N ASP A 193 -28.52 21.47 -14.94
CA ASP A 193 -29.23 21.79 -13.69
C ASP A 193 -30.73 21.47 -13.73
N ASN A 194 -31.29 20.93 -12.63
CA ASN A 194 -32.25 21.60 -11.73
C ASN A 194 -33.10 20.62 -10.90
N GLY A 195 -33.03 20.78 -9.57
CA GLY A 195 -34.17 20.96 -8.65
C GLY A 195 -35.29 19.92 -8.52
N GLY A 196 -35.52 19.45 -7.29
CA GLY A 196 -36.84 18.94 -6.87
C GLY A 196 -36.78 17.93 -5.73
N GLY A 197 -37.04 18.37 -4.50
CA GLY A 197 -37.04 17.53 -3.30
C GLY A 197 -38.26 16.62 -3.13
N ASN A 198 -38.11 15.66 -2.21
CA ASN A 198 -39.11 15.18 -1.23
C ASN A 198 -38.43 14.06 -0.43
N ASN A 199 -38.06 14.30 0.83
CA ASN A 199 -38.85 14.09 2.05
C ASN A 199 -39.25 12.62 2.31
N SER A 200 -38.45 12.00 3.17
CA SER A 200 -38.81 11.10 4.28
C SER A 200 -39.79 9.96 4.03
N THR A 201 -39.34 8.73 4.29
CA THR A 201 -40.05 7.84 5.22
C THR A 201 -39.04 6.89 5.86
N SER A 202 -38.87 7.08 7.16
CA SER A 202 -38.22 6.16 8.09
C SER A 202 -39.04 4.88 8.21
N VAL A 203 -38.41 3.72 8.05
CA VAL A 203 -38.89 2.47 8.61
C VAL A 203 -37.77 1.84 9.41
N VAL A 204 -37.97 1.90 10.72
CA VAL A 204 -37.33 1.09 11.74
C VAL A 204 -37.81 -0.34 11.53
N GLU A 205 -36.93 -1.31 11.37
CA GLU A 205 -37.25 -2.65 11.82
C GLU A 205 -36.01 -3.43 12.26
N THR A 206 -36.25 -4.15 13.34
CA THR A 206 -35.32 -4.74 14.29
C THR A 206 -35.04 -6.19 13.89
N ASP A 207 -33.83 -6.65 14.16
CA ASP A 207 -33.44 -8.06 14.13
C ASP A 207 -34.46 -8.98 14.80
N THR A 208 -34.78 -10.11 14.16
CA THR A 208 -34.84 -11.42 14.83
C THR A 208 -34.65 -12.53 13.80
N ALA A 209 -33.51 -13.22 13.90
CA ALA A 209 -33.26 -14.48 13.22
C ALA A 209 -34.11 -15.60 13.85
N THR A 210 -34.78 -16.41 13.01
CA THR A 210 -35.18 -17.78 13.37
C THR A 210 -35.19 -18.61 12.09
N GLU A 211 -34.38 -19.67 12.12
CA GLU A 211 -34.26 -20.70 11.10
C GLU A 211 -35.43 -21.69 11.23
N THR A 212 -36.04 -22.11 10.10
CA THR A 212 -36.52 -23.48 9.81
C THR A 212 -37.41 -23.48 8.55
N GLY A 213 -37.18 -24.42 7.63
CA GLY A 213 -38.26 -25.02 6.84
C GLY A 213 -38.11 -24.97 5.33
N ALA A 214 -37.61 -26.07 4.76
CA ALA A 214 -37.62 -26.37 3.32
C ALA A 214 -39.04 -26.55 2.74
N THR A 215 -39.20 -26.28 1.44
CA THR A 215 -39.88 -27.11 0.40
C THR A 215 -39.98 -26.28 -0.91
N THR A 216 -39.23 -26.64 -1.94
CA THR A 216 -39.64 -27.41 -3.14
C THR A 216 -40.16 -26.53 -4.29
N GLY A 217 -39.37 -26.47 -5.38
CA GLY A 217 -39.72 -25.85 -6.66
C GLY A 217 -38.81 -26.39 -7.78
N THR A 218 -39.25 -27.50 -8.35
CA THR A 218 -38.66 -28.40 -9.37
C THR A 218 -37.95 -27.78 -10.59
N ALA A 219 -36.79 -28.37 -10.87
CA ALA A 219 -36.06 -28.66 -12.13
C ALA A 219 -36.55 -28.10 -13.49
N THR A 220 -35.57 -27.72 -14.31
CA THR A 220 -35.49 -28.16 -15.72
C THR A 220 -34.03 -28.42 -16.09
N ALA A 221 -33.73 -29.68 -16.36
CA ALA A 221 -32.47 -30.17 -16.90
C ALA A 221 -32.48 -30.08 -18.43
N ILE A 222 -31.34 -29.72 -19.02
CA ILE A 222 -31.05 -29.97 -20.43
C ILE A 222 -29.73 -30.73 -20.47
N THR A 223 -29.82 -32.02 -20.78
CA THR A 223 -28.70 -32.89 -21.17
C THR A 223 -28.59 -32.89 -22.68
N THR A 224 -27.38 -32.71 -23.21
CA THR A 224 -26.93 -33.34 -24.47
C THR A 224 -25.47 -33.75 -24.33
N THR A 225 -25.12 -34.84 -25.03
CA THR A 225 -24.12 -35.84 -24.64
C THR A 225 -22.88 -35.81 -25.54
N ALA A 226 -21.72 -36.08 -24.91
CA ALA A 226 -20.47 -36.67 -25.38
C ALA A 226 -19.71 -36.15 -26.61
N ALA A 227 -18.39 -35.96 -26.42
CA ALA A 227 -17.38 -36.75 -27.12
C ALA A 227 -16.12 -36.93 -26.27
N SER A 228 -15.61 -38.15 -26.28
CA SER A 228 -14.39 -38.65 -25.66
C SER A 228 -13.23 -38.50 -26.63
N GLU A 229 -12.07 -38.04 -26.16
CA GLU A 229 -10.77 -38.50 -26.66
C GLU A 229 -9.85 -38.79 -25.49
N THR A 230 -9.48 -40.06 -25.38
CA THR A 230 -8.46 -40.60 -24.49
C THR A 230 -7.10 -40.45 -25.15
N ALA A 231 -6.14 -39.88 -24.45
CA ALA A 231 -4.72 -40.10 -24.74
C ALA A 231 -3.98 -40.40 -23.42
N THR A 232 -3.68 -41.68 -23.24
CA THR A 232 -2.80 -42.26 -22.21
C THR A 232 -1.35 -42.10 -22.64
N THR A 233 -0.43 -41.88 -21.69
CA THR A 233 1.02 -42.27 -21.60
C THR A 233 1.76 -41.17 -20.82
N THR A 234 2.72 -41.41 -19.93
CA THR A 234 3.26 -42.56 -19.21
C THR A 234 3.97 -41.95 -18.00
N THR A 235 3.59 -42.33 -16.79
CA THR A 235 4.29 -41.92 -15.57
C THR A 235 5.62 -42.64 -15.49
N THR A 236 6.73 -41.92 -15.33
CA THR A 236 8.03 -42.50 -14.96
C THR A 236 8.68 -41.66 -13.88
N GLY A 237 8.94 -42.30 -12.73
CA GLY A 237 9.94 -41.87 -11.75
C GLY A 237 9.52 -40.80 -10.75
N ALA A 238 8.80 -41.21 -9.70
CA ALA A 238 8.85 -40.48 -8.44
C ALA A 238 10.27 -40.61 -7.87
N ALA A 239 10.96 -39.49 -7.67
CA ALA A 239 12.18 -39.47 -6.87
C ALA A 239 11.80 -39.67 -5.40
N GLU A 240 12.27 -40.76 -4.83
CA GLU A 240 12.13 -41.14 -3.43
C GLU A 240 12.78 -40.09 -2.52
N VAL A 241 11.98 -39.50 -1.63
CA VAL A 241 12.47 -38.65 -0.54
C VAL A 241 12.81 -39.57 0.63
N THR A 242 14.08 -39.90 0.79
CA THR A 242 14.58 -40.57 2.00
C THR A 242 14.84 -39.51 3.07
N THR A 243 13.95 -39.39 4.05
CA THR A 243 14.18 -38.58 5.26
C THR A 243 14.90 -39.41 6.32
N THR A 244 16.16 -39.10 6.62
CA THR A 244 16.80 -39.58 7.86
C THR A 244 16.52 -38.61 9.01
N SER A 245 15.94 -39.15 10.09
CA SER A 245 15.61 -38.43 11.31
C SER A 245 16.88 -37.98 12.05
N ALA A 246 16.95 -36.71 12.46
CA ALA A 246 18.03 -36.18 13.29
C ALA A 246 17.66 -36.27 14.79
N ASN A 247 18.66 -36.67 15.59
CA ASN A 247 18.59 -36.87 17.04
C ASN A 247 18.31 -35.58 17.83
N ASN A 248 17.59 -35.73 18.94
CA ASN A 248 17.38 -34.69 19.94
C ASN A 248 18.64 -34.48 20.80
N ASP A 249 19.30 -33.34 20.67
CA ASP A 249 20.33 -32.83 21.60
C ASP A 249 19.97 -31.37 21.98
N PRO A 250 19.68 -31.05 23.24
CA PRO A 250 19.06 -29.77 23.64
C PRO A 250 20.04 -28.61 23.91
N THR A 251 21.23 -28.54 23.30
CA THR A 251 22.20 -27.46 23.61
C THR A 251 22.86 -26.70 22.44
N ASN A 252 22.36 -26.79 21.19
CA ASN A 252 22.96 -26.04 20.07
C ASN A 252 22.02 -25.00 19.43
N THR A 253 22.40 -23.71 19.54
CA THR A 253 21.68 -22.55 19.00
C THR A 253 22.19 -22.16 17.61
N CYS A 254 21.69 -22.83 16.56
CA CYS A 254 21.39 -22.29 15.21
C CYS A 254 20.98 -23.46 14.27
N PRO A 255 19.85 -23.40 13.54
CA PRO A 255 19.54 -24.42 12.56
C PRO A 255 20.43 -24.32 11.31
N ALA A 256 20.89 -25.48 10.81
CA ALA A 256 21.66 -25.59 9.58
C ALA A 256 20.82 -25.17 8.35
N VAL A 257 21.44 -24.40 7.45
CA VAL A 257 20.84 -23.92 6.19
C VAL A 257 20.81 -25.07 5.17
N PRO A 258 19.68 -25.37 4.50
CA PRO A 258 19.66 -26.35 3.42
C PRO A 258 20.33 -25.79 2.16
N THR A 259 21.35 -26.47 1.66
CA THR A 259 22.01 -26.17 0.38
C THR A 259 21.34 -26.95 -0.75
N VAL A 260 20.76 -26.26 -1.73
CA VAL A 260 20.24 -26.86 -2.97
C VAL A 260 21.34 -26.85 -4.02
N THR A 261 21.74 -28.02 -4.50
CA THR A 261 22.68 -28.17 -5.61
C THR A 261 21.89 -28.48 -6.87
N VAL A 262 21.92 -27.57 -7.86
CA VAL A 262 21.31 -27.80 -9.18
C VAL A 262 22.40 -28.31 -10.12
N THR A 263 22.29 -29.58 -10.52
CA THR A 263 23.08 -30.15 -11.60
C THR A 263 22.33 -29.94 -12.91
N VAL A 264 22.87 -29.14 -13.83
CA VAL A 264 22.34 -29.03 -15.20
C VAL A 264 22.98 -30.11 -16.09
N ASP A 265 22.14 -30.90 -16.73
CA ASP A 265 22.51 -31.87 -17.77
C ASP A 265 22.66 -31.13 -19.12
N PRO A 266 23.81 -31.18 -19.82
CA PRO A 266 24.05 -30.44 -21.06
C PRO A 266 23.43 -31.08 -22.33
N SER A 267 22.47 -32.00 -22.22
CA SER A 267 21.83 -32.62 -23.40
C SER A 267 20.30 -32.41 -23.47
N ALA A 268 19.88 -31.23 -23.94
CA ALA A 268 18.59 -31.06 -24.64
C ALA A 268 18.65 -29.86 -25.62
N PRO A 269 18.04 -29.97 -26.82
CA PRO A 269 18.39 -29.16 -27.99
C PRO A 269 17.79 -27.75 -28.02
N THR A 270 18.60 -26.84 -28.58
CA THR A 270 18.34 -25.43 -28.90
C THR A 270 17.19 -25.26 -29.91
N ALA A 271 16.21 -24.43 -29.59
CA ALA A 271 15.23 -23.92 -30.55
C ALA A 271 15.67 -22.54 -31.07
N THR A 272 16.00 -22.50 -32.37
CA THR A 272 16.34 -21.30 -33.14
C THR A 272 15.08 -20.49 -33.46
N ALA A 273 15.11 -19.17 -33.22
CA ALA A 273 14.21 -18.22 -33.86
C ALA A 273 15.01 -17.07 -34.49
N THR A 274 14.92 -17.03 -35.82
CA THR A 274 15.51 -16.07 -36.73
C THR A 274 14.77 -14.72 -36.68
N GLY A 275 15.50 -13.61 -36.62
CA GLY A 275 14.95 -12.26 -36.71
C GLY A 275 16.05 -11.22 -36.87
N VAL A 276 16.56 -11.09 -38.10
CA VAL A 276 17.59 -10.13 -38.51
C VAL A 276 16.94 -8.75 -38.75
N VAL A 277 17.43 -7.71 -38.09
CA VAL A 277 17.57 -6.37 -38.70
C VAL A 277 18.94 -5.82 -38.31
N THR A 278 19.81 -5.76 -39.33
CA THR A 278 21.13 -5.13 -39.34
C THR A 278 21.03 -3.61 -39.35
N ASN A 279 21.73 -2.94 -38.44
CA ASN A 279 22.41 -1.67 -38.75
C ASN A 279 23.82 -1.70 -38.15
N THR A 280 24.80 -1.81 -39.05
CA THR A 280 26.24 -1.76 -38.79
C THR A 280 26.72 -0.33 -38.59
N ALA A 281 27.50 -0.11 -37.53
CA ALA A 281 28.66 0.80 -37.54
C ALA A 281 29.66 0.33 -36.46
N SER A 282 30.76 -0.29 -36.90
CA SER A 282 32.02 -0.51 -36.15
C SER A 282 32.85 0.80 -36.18
N ALA A 283 33.85 1.12 -35.36
CA ALA A 283 34.61 0.58 -34.22
C ALA A 283 35.18 1.83 -33.48
N SER A 284 35.72 1.82 -32.26
CA SER A 284 36.94 1.13 -31.82
C SER A 284 37.12 1.29 -30.31
N ALA A 285 37.75 0.30 -29.69
CA ALA A 285 38.28 0.37 -28.33
C ALA A 285 39.65 1.05 -28.32
N ASP A 286 39.92 1.89 -27.32
CA ASP A 286 41.20 1.91 -26.62
C ASP A 286 41.01 2.43 -25.19
N SER A 287 41.82 1.88 -24.28
CA SER A 287 41.84 2.12 -22.85
C SER A 287 42.91 3.15 -22.51
N SER A 288 42.58 4.22 -21.80
CA SER A 288 43.52 4.89 -20.89
C SER A 288 42.78 5.85 -19.95
N ALA A 289 42.94 5.61 -18.65
CA ALA A 289 42.43 6.45 -17.58
C ALA A 289 43.34 7.66 -17.34
N THR A 290 42.79 8.86 -17.18
CA THR A 290 43.16 9.79 -16.10
C THR A 290 42.05 10.83 -15.87
N SER A 291 41.81 11.13 -14.59
CA SER A 291 40.75 11.98 -14.06
C SER A 291 40.77 13.42 -14.57
N ALA A 292 39.62 13.88 -15.06
CA ALA A 292 39.24 15.29 -15.10
C ALA A 292 37.75 15.41 -14.74
N ALA A 293 37.42 16.29 -13.79
CA ALA A 293 36.05 16.54 -13.36
C ALA A 293 35.22 17.06 -14.55
N ALA A 294 34.30 16.23 -15.03
CA ALA A 294 33.39 16.60 -16.10
C ALA A 294 32.32 17.56 -15.55
N ALA A 295 32.29 18.78 -16.09
CA ALA A 295 31.19 19.72 -15.90
C ALA A 295 29.86 19.06 -16.38
N PRO A 296 28.71 19.36 -15.73
CA PRO A 296 27.45 18.72 -16.09
C PRO A 296 27.10 19.02 -17.56
N PRO A 297 26.71 18.02 -18.36
CA PRO A 297 26.25 18.28 -19.72
C PRO A 297 24.97 19.14 -19.65
N ALA A 298 24.99 20.26 -20.36
CA ALA A 298 23.84 21.14 -20.49
C ALA A 298 22.68 20.39 -21.18
N ALA A 299 21.49 20.51 -20.61
CA ALA A 299 20.28 19.88 -21.10
C ALA A 299 20.03 20.27 -22.57
N THR A 300 20.02 19.27 -23.45
CA THR A 300 19.57 19.42 -24.84
C THR A 300 18.12 18.93 -24.93
N ALA A 301 17.32 19.64 -25.72
CA ALA A 301 15.86 19.69 -25.74
C ALA A 301 15.09 18.34 -25.64
N ALA A 302 13.96 18.43 -24.93
CA ALA A 302 12.96 17.38 -24.73
C ALA A 302 12.25 16.94 -26.03
N PRO A 303 11.85 15.66 -26.15
CA PRO A 303 10.79 15.30 -27.08
C PRO A 303 9.61 14.46 -26.50
N ALA A 304 8.44 14.80 -27.04
CA ALA A 304 7.28 13.95 -27.38
C ALA A 304 6.44 13.27 -26.28
N ASN A 305 5.91 14.04 -25.33
CA ASN A 305 4.59 13.77 -24.74
C ASN A 305 3.89 15.12 -24.53
N GLY A 306 3.20 15.63 -25.56
CA GLY A 306 2.64 16.99 -25.62
C GLY A 306 1.61 17.37 -24.53
N ASN A 307 1.37 16.49 -23.56
CA ASN A 307 0.34 16.64 -22.53
C ASN A 307 0.89 16.61 -21.10
N ILE A 308 2.20 16.44 -20.86
CA ILE A 308 2.77 16.44 -19.50
C ILE A 308 2.85 17.88 -18.99
N ASN A 309 2.05 18.23 -17.98
CA ASN A 309 2.12 19.50 -17.28
C ASN A 309 2.44 19.25 -15.80
N LEU A 310 3.65 19.64 -15.39
CA LEU A 310 4.15 19.44 -14.03
C LEU A 310 3.56 20.43 -13.01
N GLY A 311 2.64 21.31 -13.43
CA GLY A 311 2.05 22.35 -12.60
C GLY A 311 3.05 23.46 -12.30
N SER A 312 3.25 23.79 -11.02
CA SER A 312 4.22 24.80 -10.58
C SER A 312 5.67 24.31 -10.54
N CYS A 313 5.93 23.03 -10.81
CA CYS A 313 7.27 22.46 -10.83
C CYS A 313 7.84 22.41 -12.25
N SER A 314 9.17 22.38 -12.35
CA SER A 314 9.90 22.60 -13.60
C SER A 314 10.88 21.48 -13.96
N ASP A 315 11.51 20.86 -12.96
CA ASP A 315 12.53 19.83 -13.18
C ASP A 315 12.38 18.66 -12.20
N PRO A 316 11.76 17.56 -12.63
CA PRO A 316 11.55 16.39 -11.80
C PRO A 316 12.73 15.41 -11.85
N THR A 317 13.81 15.72 -12.57
CA THR A 317 14.86 14.73 -12.82
C THR A 317 15.69 14.41 -11.59
N ILE A 318 16.36 13.26 -11.64
CA ILE A 318 17.18 12.70 -10.57
C ILE A 318 18.63 12.67 -11.04
N LYS A 319 19.57 13.02 -10.15
CA LYS A 319 21.00 12.78 -10.35
C LYS A 319 21.49 11.61 -9.50
N PHE A 320 22.51 10.91 -9.99
CA PHE A 320 23.13 9.77 -9.32
C PHE A 320 24.65 9.90 -9.32
N GLY A 321 25.30 9.53 -8.21
CA GLY A 321 26.76 9.53 -8.11
C GLY A 321 27.28 9.38 -6.69
N ALA A 322 28.60 9.24 -6.56
CA ALA A 322 29.29 9.21 -5.27
C ALA A 322 29.55 10.62 -4.74
N GLY A 323 29.76 10.77 -3.42
CA GLY A 323 30.09 12.06 -2.79
C GLY A 323 28.92 13.02 -2.63
N ILE A 324 27.70 12.63 -3.01
CA ILE A 324 26.50 13.44 -2.81
C ILE A 324 26.24 13.56 -1.31
N GLU A 325 26.16 14.81 -0.83
CA GLU A 325 26.05 15.15 0.60
C GLU A 325 27.20 14.55 1.47
N GLY A 326 28.37 14.32 0.86
CA GLY A 326 29.55 13.79 1.56
C GLY A 326 29.52 12.28 1.80
N ARG A 327 28.58 11.55 1.19
CA ARG A 327 28.47 10.09 1.29
C ARG A 327 29.55 9.36 0.51
N THR A 328 30.02 8.25 1.07
CA THR A 328 30.96 7.33 0.41
C THR A 328 30.28 6.47 -0.65
N GLU A 329 29.03 6.09 -0.39
CA GLU A 329 28.18 5.35 -1.32
C GLU A 329 27.71 6.22 -2.49
N THR A 330 27.34 5.57 -3.59
CA THR A 330 26.56 6.25 -4.62
C THR A 330 25.13 6.43 -4.15
N SER A 331 24.53 7.59 -4.44
CA SER A 331 23.15 7.88 -4.06
C SER A 331 22.40 8.65 -5.13
N PHE A 332 21.08 8.63 -5.00
CA PHE A 332 20.12 9.37 -5.81
C PHE A 332 19.69 10.62 -5.05
N ILE A 333 19.44 11.71 -5.75
CA ILE A 333 18.88 12.94 -5.18
C ILE A 333 18.17 13.74 -6.29
N PRO A 334 17.12 14.52 -5.99
CA PRO A 334 16.50 15.38 -7.00
C PRO A 334 17.49 16.40 -7.56
N ASN A 335 17.36 16.72 -8.85
CA ASN A 335 18.19 17.75 -9.48
C ASN A 335 17.78 19.15 -9.02
N ASN A 336 16.48 19.42 -8.95
CA ASN A 336 15.92 20.68 -8.45
C ASN A 336 15.49 20.58 -6.98
N LEU A 337 16.44 20.82 -6.08
CA LEU A 337 16.20 20.82 -4.62
C LEU A 337 15.33 21.98 -4.11
N LYS A 338 15.02 22.98 -4.94
CA LYS A 338 14.12 24.08 -4.53
C LYS A 338 12.66 23.62 -4.52
N GLU A 339 12.28 22.82 -5.51
CA GLU A 339 10.93 22.29 -5.68
C GLU A 339 10.79 20.90 -5.06
N PHE A 340 11.86 20.11 -5.13
CA PHE A 340 11.94 18.74 -4.62
C PHE A 340 12.99 18.65 -3.50
N ASN A 341 12.74 19.34 -2.38
CA ASN A 341 13.66 19.36 -1.25
C ASN A 341 13.65 18.02 -0.50
N HIS A 342 14.53 17.11 -0.92
CA HIS A 342 14.76 15.82 -0.29
C HIS A 342 16.25 15.52 -0.28
N GLY A 343 16.75 14.98 0.82
CA GLY A 343 18.13 14.52 0.93
C GLY A 343 18.42 13.34 0.00
N SER A 344 19.68 12.99 -0.13
CA SER A 344 20.09 11.84 -0.94
C SER A 344 19.61 10.50 -0.35
N ALA A 345 19.46 9.49 -1.19
CA ALA A 345 19.14 8.12 -0.77
C ALA A 345 19.85 7.09 -1.66
N GLN A 346 20.30 5.97 -1.09
CA GLN A 346 20.92 4.88 -1.87
C GLN A 346 19.90 4.08 -2.70
N ASN A 347 18.62 4.14 -2.35
CA ASN A 347 17.54 3.45 -3.06
C ASN A 347 16.71 4.46 -3.87
N SER A 348 16.69 4.30 -5.20
CA SER A 348 15.94 5.15 -6.13
C SER A 348 14.43 5.18 -5.85
N ALA A 349 13.86 4.12 -5.25
CA ALA A 349 12.43 4.09 -4.90
C ALA A 349 12.04 5.23 -3.95
N ILE A 350 12.95 5.67 -3.08
CA ILE A 350 12.71 6.76 -2.11
C ILE A 350 12.59 8.10 -2.86
N ILE A 351 13.55 8.40 -3.71
CA ILE A 351 13.60 9.68 -4.43
C ILE A 351 12.49 9.76 -5.48
N THR A 352 12.29 8.69 -6.25
CA THR A 352 11.26 8.64 -7.29
C THR A 352 9.85 8.71 -6.71
N GLN A 353 9.59 8.05 -5.56
CA GLN A 353 8.32 8.19 -4.83
C GLN A 353 8.11 9.63 -4.36
N PHE A 354 9.11 10.22 -3.71
CA PHE A 354 9.02 11.60 -3.23
C PHE A 354 8.71 12.61 -4.34
N ILE A 355 9.35 12.46 -5.51
CA ILE A 355 9.09 13.35 -6.67
C ILE A 355 7.64 13.22 -7.13
N CYS A 356 7.12 11.99 -7.27
CA CYS A 356 5.73 11.78 -7.67
C CYS A 356 4.72 12.25 -6.63
N ASP A 357 5.02 12.10 -5.33
CA ASP A 357 4.18 12.66 -4.28
C ASP A 357 4.17 14.19 -4.31
N THR A 358 5.31 14.79 -4.64
CA THR A 358 5.44 16.26 -4.77
C THR A 358 4.60 16.78 -5.93
N PHE A 359 4.46 16.03 -7.03
CA PHE A 359 3.59 16.40 -8.16
C PHE A 359 2.15 16.61 -7.72
N VAL A 360 1.63 15.72 -6.88
CA VAL A 360 0.24 15.75 -6.39
C VAL A 360 0.08 16.82 -5.30
N ASN A 361 0.98 16.81 -4.32
CA ASN A 361 0.81 17.58 -3.10
C ASN A 361 1.16 19.05 -3.30
N SER A 362 2.27 19.33 -3.98
CA SER A 362 2.85 20.68 -4.06
C SER A 362 2.73 21.27 -5.46
N CYS A 363 3.09 20.52 -6.49
CA CYS A 363 3.18 21.07 -7.85
C CYS A 363 1.82 21.29 -8.50
N LYS A 364 0.79 20.52 -8.09
CA LYS A 364 -0.52 20.47 -8.76
C LYS A 364 -0.37 20.09 -10.24
N ALA A 365 0.45 19.08 -10.50
CA ALA A 365 0.65 18.53 -11.82
C ALA A 365 -0.65 17.92 -12.38
N ASN A 366 -0.79 17.88 -13.69
CA ASN A 366 -1.95 17.27 -14.33
C ASN A 366 -1.88 15.74 -14.31
N GLN A 367 -2.99 15.08 -14.64
CA GLN A 367 -3.07 13.62 -14.63
C GLN A 367 -2.02 12.96 -15.53
N ALA A 368 -1.75 13.52 -16.72
CA ALA A 368 -0.73 13.00 -17.61
C ALA A 368 0.68 13.03 -17.00
N ALA A 369 1.01 14.06 -16.21
CA ALA A 369 2.27 14.12 -15.47
C ALA A 369 2.32 13.12 -14.31
N ILE A 370 1.19 12.89 -13.62
CA ILE A 370 1.10 11.88 -12.55
C ILE A 370 1.28 10.47 -13.15
N ASP A 371 0.63 10.17 -14.27
CA ASP A 371 0.74 8.90 -14.99
C ASP A 371 2.16 8.69 -15.53
N ALA A 372 2.77 9.73 -16.09
CA ALA A 372 4.17 9.71 -16.51
C ALA A 372 5.11 9.46 -15.33
N CYS A 373 4.84 10.07 -14.16
CA CYS A 373 5.65 9.83 -12.96
C CYS A 373 5.53 8.39 -12.47
N LYS A 374 4.32 7.79 -12.53
CA LYS A 374 4.14 6.36 -12.24
C LYS A 374 4.96 5.49 -13.20
N GLN A 375 4.90 5.77 -14.50
CA GLN A 375 5.70 5.05 -15.49
C GLN A 375 7.21 5.22 -15.25
N ALA A 376 7.66 6.43 -14.90
CA ALA A 376 9.05 6.71 -14.57
C ALA A 376 9.52 5.93 -13.32
N LYS A 377 8.66 5.80 -12.30
CA LYS A 377 8.92 4.95 -11.13
C LYS A 377 9.06 3.48 -11.49
N ASP A 378 8.13 2.97 -12.29
CA ASP A 378 8.12 1.57 -12.70
C ASP A 378 9.37 1.24 -13.56
N ALA A 379 9.75 2.16 -14.45
CA ALA A 379 10.97 2.06 -15.26
C ALA A 379 12.25 2.10 -14.40
N ALA A 380 12.31 3.01 -13.41
CA ALA A 380 13.42 3.09 -12.47
C ALA A 380 13.59 1.81 -11.65
N ALA A 381 12.47 1.24 -11.16
CA ALA A 381 12.49 -0.01 -10.41
C ALA A 381 13.01 -1.18 -11.26
N ALA A 382 12.56 -1.28 -12.51
CA ALA A 382 13.02 -2.31 -13.45
C ALA A 382 14.52 -2.20 -13.80
N ALA A 383 15.08 -0.99 -13.81
CA ALA A 383 16.49 -0.74 -14.11
C ALA A 383 17.45 -1.01 -12.92
N GLY A 384 16.94 -1.39 -11.75
CA GLY A 384 17.72 -1.79 -10.59
C GLY A 384 17.89 -0.66 -9.56
N ALA A 385 17.25 -0.84 -8.40
CA ALA A 385 17.00 0.24 -7.46
C ALA A 385 18.23 0.97 -6.87
N LYS A 386 19.42 0.36 -6.92
CA LYS A 386 20.69 0.90 -6.41
C LYS A 386 21.69 1.30 -7.50
N LYS A 387 21.29 1.26 -8.77
CA LYS A 387 22.17 1.50 -9.94
C LYS A 387 21.79 2.78 -10.66
N GLY A 388 22.77 3.48 -11.22
CA GLY A 388 22.52 4.74 -11.95
C GLY A 388 21.52 4.60 -13.11
N ALA A 389 21.41 3.40 -13.68
CA ALA A 389 20.39 3.07 -14.69
C ALA A 389 18.94 3.37 -14.23
N ALA A 390 18.64 3.32 -12.92
CA ALA A 390 17.34 3.73 -12.40
C ALA A 390 17.07 5.23 -12.57
N ALA A 391 18.08 6.08 -12.39
CA ALA A 391 17.96 7.51 -12.65
C ALA A 391 17.80 7.78 -14.14
N ASP A 392 18.55 7.07 -15.00
CA ASP A 392 18.41 7.19 -16.46
C ASP A 392 17.02 6.81 -16.94
N ALA A 393 16.50 5.67 -16.47
CA ALA A 393 15.16 5.21 -16.81
C ALA A 393 14.08 6.19 -16.35
N PHE A 394 14.22 6.77 -15.15
CA PHE A 394 13.30 7.80 -14.66
C PHE A 394 13.35 9.06 -15.52
N ASN A 395 14.55 9.61 -15.74
CA ASN A 395 14.76 10.86 -16.47
C ASN A 395 14.30 10.77 -17.93
N ALA A 396 14.48 9.60 -18.55
CA ALA A 396 14.09 9.36 -19.94
C ALA A 396 12.58 9.56 -20.18
N ILE A 397 11.72 9.21 -19.22
CA ILE A 397 10.26 9.42 -19.32
C ILE A 397 9.90 10.91 -19.35
N PHE A 398 10.70 11.75 -18.70
CA PHE A 398 10.57 13.21 -18.74
C PHE A 398 11.36 13.86 -19.89
N GLY A 399 11.83 13.06 -20.85
CA GLY A 399 12.52 13.52 -22.04
C GLY A 399 13.98 13.94 -21.81
N VAL A 400 14.56 13.59 -20.66
CA VAL A 400 15.95 13.91 -20.32
C VAL A 400 16.80 12.65 -20.39
N LYS A 401 17.74 12.62 -21.33
CA LYS A 401 18.70 11.53 -21.43
C LYS A 401 19.88 11.79 -20.50
N THR A 402 20.15 10.84 -19.60
CA THR A 402 21.35 10.80 -18.75
C THR A 402 22.12 9.50 -18.99
N ASP A 403 23.35 9.42 -18.46
CA ASP A 403 24.26 8.27 -18.62
C ASP A 403 24.84 7.85 -17.26
N PHE A 404 23.97 7.78 -16.25
CA PHE A 404 24.36 7.36 -14.90
C PHE A 404 24.63 5.86 -14.79
N ALA A 405 24.12 5.05 -15.72
CA ALA A 405 24.43 3.63 -15.84
C ALA A 405 25.93 3.36 -16.01
N ALA A 406 26.69 4.31 -16.56
CA ALA A 406 28.14 4.23 -16.66
C ALA A 406 28.87 4.40 -15.31
N ILE A 407 28.19 4.90 -14.28
CA ILE A 407 28.77 5.09 -12.94
C ILE A 407 28.71 3.77 -12.17
N GLN A 408 29.88 3.31 -11.70
CA GLN A 408 29.97 2.18 -10.78
C GLN A 408 29.19 2.49 -9.49
N ALA A 409 28.10 1.78 -9.26
CA ALA A 409 27.34 1.86 -8.02
C ALA A 409 28.19 1.36 -6.85
N LEU A 410 28.18 2.12 -5.74
CA LEU A 410 28.92 1.82 -4.50
C LEU A 410 27.96 1.64 -3.31
N ASP A 411 28.22 0.63 -2.48
CA ASP A 411 27.54 0.37 -1.21
C ASP A 411 28.01 1.31 -0.10
N ASP A 412 27.43 1.15 1.10
CA ASP A 412 27.73 1.95 2.29
C ASP A 412 29.17 1.78 2.81
N GLN A 413 29.91 0.78 2.33
CA GLN A 413 31.33 0.61 2.60
C GLN A 413 32.22 1.05 1.42
N GLY A 414 31.63 1.67 0.39
CA GLY A 414 32.36 2.13 -0.80
C GLY A 414 32.75 1.00 -1.77
N ARG A 415 32.11 -0.16 -1.68
CA ARG A 415 32.38 -1.32 -2.53
C ARG A 415 31.39 -1.40 -3.70
N PRO A 416 31.77 -1.97 -4.85
CA PRO A 416 30.86 -2.16 -5.98
C PRO A 416 29.57 -2.93 -5.62
N VAL A 417 28.42 -2.39 -6.00
CA VAL A 417 27.12 -3.09 -5.90
C VAL A 417 26.96 -4.06 -7.07
N ALA A 418 26.59 -5.31 -6.78
CA ALA A 418 26.37 -6.38 -7.77
C ALA A 418 25.18 -6.11 -8.71
#